data_AF-A0A0F9FK77-F1
#
_entry.id   AF-A0A0F9FK77-F1
#
_cell.length_a   1.000
_cell.length_b   1.000
_cell.length_c   1.000
_cell.angle_alpha   90.00
_cell.angle_beta   90.00
_cell.angle_gamma   90.00
#
_symmetry.space_group_name_H-M   'P 1'
#
loop_
_entity.id
_entity.type
_entity.pdbx_description
1 polymer ?
#
loop_
_entity_poly.entity_id
_entity_poly.type
_entity_poly.pdbx_seq_one_letter_code
_entity_poly.pdbx_strand_id
1 'polypeptide(L)'
;MDKLTDGHRIATLGNRIAVLADTSVCGHTHDVGDERFLIRWGYGTIDGRTHPEYTDLPRISKFICVGEYYPDVEADAEAAWSEAEQWTREERVGFDG
;
A
#
# COMPACT_ATOMS: atom_id res chain seq x y z
N MET A 1 -13.57 2.28 0.53
CA MET A 1 -13.57 3.48 1.39
C MET A 1 -12.13 3.67 1.82
N ASP A 2 -11.42 4.56 1.13
CA ASP A 2 -10.02 4.87 1.40
C ASP A 2 -9.93 5.46 2.81
N LYS A 3 -9.35 4.71 3.76
CA LYS A 3 -9.12 5.22 5.11
C LYS A 3 -7.75 5.86 5.16
N LEU A 4 -7.74 7.18 4.97
CA LEU A 4 -6.62 8.05 5.30
C LEU A 4 -6.36 7.95 6.80
N THR A 5 -5.20 7.42 7.17
CA THR A 5 -4.70 7.43 8.54
C THR A 5 -3.30 8.03 8.46
N ASP A 6 -3.20 9.31 8.82
CA ASP A 6 -1.93 10.04 9.00
C ASP A 6 -0.85 9.74 7.94
N GLY A 7 -1.06 10.19 6.72
CA GLY A 7 -0.09 10.03 5.61
C GLY A 7 -0.07 8.65 4.95
N HIS A 8 -0.68 7.62 5.56
CA HIS A 8 -0.77 6.28 5.00
C HIS A 8 -2.06 6.10 4.19
N ARG A 9 -1.98 5.28 3.14
CA ARG A 9 -3.12 4.90 2.31
C ARG A 9 -3.09 3.41 2.00
N ILE A 10 -4.25 2.78 2.02
CA ILE A 10 -4.40 1.38 1.62
C ILE A 10 -5.61 1.27 0.70
N ALA A 11 -5.41 0.66 -0.47
CA ALA A 11 -6.45 0.29 -1.41
C ALA A 11 -6.52 -1.23 -1.49
N THR A 12 -7.74 -1.78 -1.54
CA THR A 12 -7.95 -3.24 -1.61
C THR A 12 -9.10 -3.58 -2.55
N LEU A 13 -8.92 -4.62 -3.39
CA LEU A 13 -9.98 -5.25 -4.18
C LEU A 13 -9.76 -6.76 -4.23
N GLY A 14 -10.61 -7.53 -3.54
CA GLY A 14 -10.39 -8.97 -3.39
C GLY A 14 -9.06 -9.26 -2.70
N ASN A 15 -8.17 -9.97 -3.38
CA ASN A 15 -6.80 -10.24 -2.90
C ASN A 15 -5.76 -9.23 -3.41
N ARG A 16 -6.15 -8.20 -4.17
CA ARG A 16 -5.25 -7.13 -4.61
C ARG A 16 -5.17 -6.05 -3.56
N ILE A 17 -3.96 -5.61 -3.25
CA ILE A 17 -3.68 -4.65 -2.20
C ILE A 17 -2.60 -3.69 -2.70
N ALA A 18 -2.84 -2.39 -2.51
CA ALA A 18 -1.83 -1.35 -2.63
C ALA A 18 -1.71 -0.60 -1.30
N VAL A 19 -0.50 -0.22 -0.94
CA VAL A 19 -0.15 0.47 0.29
C VAL A 19 0.77 1.63 -0.06
N LEU A 20 0.48 2.80 0.48
CA LEU A 20 1.42 3.91 0.63
C LEU A 20 1.65 4.13 2.11
N ALA A 21 2.91 4.24 2.50
CA ALA A 21 3.35 4.63 3.83
C ALA A 21 4.29 5.84 3.75
N ASP A 22 4.08 6.82 4.62
CA ASP A 22 5.02 7.93 4.83
C ASP A 22 5.90 7.58 6.03
N THR A 23 7.15 7.26 5.76
CA THR A 23 8.14 6.80 6.74
C THR A 23 8.48 7.89 7.76
N SER A 24 8.27 9.17 7.41
CA SER A 24 8.52 10.30 8.31
C SER A 24 7.56 10.36 9.50
N VAL A 25 6.40 9.70 9.38
CA VAL A 25 5.38 9.61 10.44
C VAL A 25 5.21 8.17 10.96
N CYS A 26 6.00 7.21 10.45
CA CYS A 26 6.02 5.86 10.97
C CYS A 26 6.76 5.79 12.33
N GLY A 27 6.09 5.24 13.35
CA GLY A 27 6.68 4.99 14.66
C GLY A 27 7.67 3.82 14.73
N HIS A 28 7.94 3.14 13.60
CA HIS A 28 8.86 2.00 13.51
C HIS A 28 9.85 2.19 12.37
N THR A 29 11.03 1.58 12.51
CA THR A 29 12.06 1.56 11.46
C THR A 29 11.57 0.72 10.29
N HIS A 30 11.50 1.32 9.12
CA HIS A 30 11.31 0.59 7.88
C HIS A 30 12.70 0.21 7.34
N ASP A 31 12.89 -1.00 6.81
CA ASP A 31 14.13 -1.43 6.12
C ASP A 31 14.28 -0.75 4.73
N VAL A 32 13.82 0.49 4.61
CA VAL A 32 14.02 1.37 3.47
C VAL A 32 15.15 2.33 3.85
N GLY A 33 15.89 2.85 2.87
CA GLY A 33 17.02 3.73 3.13
C GLY A 33 16.58 5.10 3.65
N ASP A 34 17.12 6.17 3.07
CA ASP A 34 16.73 7.54 3.44
C ASP A 34 15.36 7.93 2.84
N GLU A 35 14.65 7.01 2.17
CA GLU A 35 13.44 7.31 1.42
C GLU A 35 12.22 7.66 2.29
N ARG A 36 11.56 8.78 1.98
CA ARG A 36 10.39 9.26 2.73
C ARG A 36 9.11 8.43 2.50
N PHE A 37 8.88 7.93 1.29
CA PHE A 37 7.64 7.21 0.97
C PHE A 37 7.92 5.77 0.56
N LEU A 38 7.04 4.88 0.99
CA LEU A 38 7.01 3.49 0.56
C LEU A 38 5.67 3.22 -0.11
N ILE A 39 5.70 2.96 -1.41
CA ILE A 39 4.52 2.51 -2.17
C ILE A 39 4.75 1.06 -2.59
N ARG A 40 3.81 0.17 -2.31
CA ARG A 40 3.88 -1.23 -2.73
C ARG A 40 2.51 -1.76 -3.11
N TRP A 41 2.44 -2.58 -4.16
CA TRP A 41 1.20 -3.23 -4.57
C TRP A 41 1.43 -4.66 -5.02
N GLY A 42 0.39 -5.47 -4.88
CA GLY A 42 0.45 -6.89 -5.18
C GLY A 42 -0.72 -7.67 -4.62
N TYR A 43 -0.50 -8.97 -4.46
CA TYR A 43 -1.53 -9.88 -3.97
C TYR A 43 -1.31 -10.20 -2.50
N GLY A 44 -2.32 -10.10 -1.65
CA GLY A 44 -2.19 -10.49 -0.25
C GLY A 44 -3.54 -10.82 0.39
N THR A 45 -3.48 -11.24 1.64
CA THR A 45 -4.65 -11.52 2.47
C THR A 45 -4.75 -10.47 3.56
N ILE A 46 -5.91 -9.82 3.66
CA ILE A 46 -6.21 -8.91 4.77
C ILE A 46 -6.63 -9.75 5.98
N ASP A 47 -5.77 -9.81 6.98
CA ASP A 47 -6.07 -10.43 8.27
C ASP A 47 -6.69 -9.37 9.18
N GLY A 48 -7.93 -9.61 9.63
CA GLY A 48 -8.75 -8.68 10.41
C GLY A 48 -8.25 -8.37 11.84
N ARG A 49 -6.99 -8.60 12.16
CA ARG A 49 -6.39 -8.13 13.42
C ARG A 49 -5.65 -6.82 13.14
N THR A 50 -6.24 -5.73 13.63
CA THR A 50 -5.58 -4.44 13.75
C THR A 50 -4.30 -4.58 14.57
N HIS A 51 -3.22 -3.99 14.07
CA HIS A 51 -1.95 -3.98 14.78
C HIS A 51 -2.07 -2.98 15.95
N PRO A 52 -1.57 -3.27 17.16
CA PRO A 52 -1.68 -2.35 18.30
C PRO A 52 -1.04 -0.97 18.01
N GLU A 53 0.03 -0.92 17.20
CA GLU A 53 0.68 0.33 16.77
C GLU A 53 0.08 0.94 15.48
N TYR A 54 -0.69 0.16 14.71
CA TYR A 54 -1.41 0.61 13.51
C TYR A 54 -2.88 0.25 13.68
N THR A 55 -3.49 0.85 14.71
CA THR A 55 -4.82 0.46 15.20
C THR A 55 -5.91 0.60 14.14
N ASP A 56 -5.61 1.30 13.04
CA ASP A 56 -6.51 1.52 11.91
C ASP A 56 -6.06 0.87 10.58
N LEU A 57 -4.87 0.26 10.53
CA LEU A 57 -4.39 -0.43 9.32
C LEU A 57 -4.61 -1.96 9.42
N PRO A 58 -5.23 -2.58 8.41
CA PRO A 58 -5.32 -4.04 8.34
C PRO A 58 -3.94 -4.68 8.25
N ARG A 59 -3.75 -5.80 8.94
CA ARG A 59 -2.55 -6.62 8.74
C ARG A 59 -2.65 -7.33 7.39
N ILE A 60 -1.61 -7.21 6.58
CA ILE A 60 -1.50 -7.92 5.32
C ILE A 60 -0.60 -9.14 5.53
N SER A 61 -1.10 -10.35 5.25
CA SER A 61 -0.29 -11.57 5.20
C SER A 61 -0.19 -12.13 3.78
N LYS A 62 0.81 -13.00 3.59
CA LYS A 62 1.09 -13.69 2.32
C LYS A 62 1.18 -12.70 1.15
N PHE A 63 1.76 -11.52 1.40
CA PHE A 63 1.87 -10.50 0.38
C PHE A 63 2.93 -10.90 -0.67
N ILE A 64 2.47 -11.03 -1.91
CA ILE A 64 3.27 -11.25 -3.11
C ILE A 64 3.40 -9.90 -3.79
N CYS A 65 4.59 -9.31 -3.73
CA CYS A 65 4.88 -8.02 -4.33
C CYS A 65 4.83 -8.12 -5.87
N VAL A 66 4.07 -7.22 -6.50
CA VAL A 66 4.03 -7.05 -7.96
C VAL A 66 4.85 -5.83 -8.37
N GLY A 67 4.80 -4.77 -7.55
CA GLY A 67 5.64 -3.60 -7.71
C GLY A 67 5.79 -2.83 -6.41
N GLU A 68 6.89 -2.10 -6.35
CA GLU A 68 7.25 -1.24 -5.23
C GLU A 68 8.03 -0.03 -5.73
N TYR A 69 7.89 1.08 -5.02
CA TYR A 69 8.52 2.35 -5.34
C TYR A 69 8.81 3.13 -4.06
N TYR A 70 9.96 3.81 -4.06
CA TYR A 70 10.50 4.49 -2.89
C TYR A 70 10.86 5.95 -3.24
N PRO A 71 9.88 6.84 -3.42
CA PRO A 71 10.15 8.25 -3.71
C PRO A 71 10.42 9.05 -2.45
N ASP A 72 11.20 10.11 -2.61
CA ASP A 72 11.41 11.15 -1.59
C ASP A 72 10.47 12.35 -1.75
N VAL A 73 9.96 12.53 -2.96
CA VAL A 73 9.17 13.70 -3.34
C VAL A 73 7.68 13.34 -3.30
N GLU A 74 6.88 14.19 -2.65
CA GLU A 74 5.43 14.00 -2.52
C GLU A 74 4.73 13.85 -3.89
N ALA A 75 5.13 14.64 -4.89
CA ALA A 75 4.57 14.53 -6.23
C ALA A 75 4.80 13.15 -6.87
N ASP A 76 5.98 12.57 -6.68
CA ASP A 76 6.32 11.24 -7.19
C ASP A 76 5.61 10.15 -6.40
N ALA A 77 5.44 10.34 -5.08
CA ALA A 77 4.65 9.46 -4.23
C ALA A 77 3.17 9.43 -4.64
N GLU A 78 2.57 10.58 -4.94
CA GLU A 78 1.18 10.67 -5.41
C GLU A 78 0.98 10.04 -6.80
N ALA A 79 1.96 10.21 -7.70
CA ALA A 79 1.95 9.57 -9.00
C ALA A 79 2.01 8.04 -8.88
N ALA A 80 2.96 7.53 -8.07
CA ALA A 80 3.10 6.10 -7.80
C ALA A 80 1.89 5.51 -7.05
N TRP A 81 1.31 6.27 -6.11
CA TRP A 81 0.06 5.89 -5.45
C TRP A 81 -1.08 5.73 -6.45
N SER A 82 -1.23 6.68 -7.35
CA SER A 82 -2.29 6.65 -8.37
C SER A 82 -2.16 5.41 -9.27
N GLU A 83 -0.94 5.03 -9.66
CA GLU A 83 -0.66 3.81 -10.41
C GLU A 83 -0.99 2.54 -9.61
N ALA A 84 -0.53 2.46 -8.36
CA ALA A 84 -0.76 1.33 -7.47
C ALA A 84 -2.26 1.15 -7.13
N GLU A 85 -2.95 2.26 -6.90
CA GLU A 85 -4.40 2.31 -6.70
C GLU A 85 -5.13 1.84 -7.95
N GLN A 86 -4.75 2.35 -9.14
CA GLN A 86 -5.33 1.95 -10.40
C GLN A 86 -5.14 0.45 -10.64
N TRP A 87 -3.95 -0.11 -10.43
CA TRP A 87 -3.70 -1.55 -10.53
C TRP A 87 -4.63 -2.38 -9.62
N THR A 88 -4.91 -1.86 -8.43
CA THR A 88 -5.82 -2.50 -7.48
C THR A 88 -7.27 -2.47 -7.98
N ARG A 89 -7.67 -1.39 -8.65
CA ARG A 89 -9.05 -1.13 -9.10
C ARG A 89 -9.34 -1.62 -10.52
N GLU A 90 -8.34 -1.84 -11.36
CA GLU A 90 -8.51 -2.41 -12.69
C GLU A 90 -8.97 -3.86 -12.58
N GLU A 91 -10.29 -4.10 -12.65
CA GLU A 91 -10.78 -5.37 -13.15
C GLU A 91 -10.06 -5.62 -14.48
N ARG A 92 -9.26 -6.70 -14.56
CA ARG A 92 -8.76 -7.11 -15.87
C ARG A 92 -10.01 -7.50 -16.67
N VAL A 93 -10.49 -6.59 -17.50
CA VAL A 93 -11.27 -6.94 -18.68
C VAL A 93 -10.38 -7.87 -19.49
N GLY A 94 -10.60 -9.18 -19.35
CA GLY A 94 -9.79 -10.21 -20.03
C GLY A 94 -9.08 -11.17 -19.08
N PHE A 95 -9.85 -12.01 -18.41
CA PHE A 95 -9.48 -13.42 -18.24
C PHE A 95 -10.76 -14.25 -18.31
N ASP A 96 -11.34 -14.28 -19.50
CA ASP A 96 -12.26 -15.35 -19.89
C ASP A 96 -11.41 -16.56 -20.25
N GLY A 97 -11.61 -17.67 -19.51
CA GLY A 97 -11.40 -19.05 -19.97
C GLY A 97 -9.97 -19.50 -20.24
#